data_AF-A0A0W0FJ18-F1
#
_entry.id   AF-A0A0W0FJ18-F1
#
_cell.length_a   1.000
_cell.length_b   1.000
_cell.length_c   1.000
_cell.angle_alpha   90.00
_cell.angle_beta   90.00
_cell.angle_gamma   90.00
#
_symmetry.space_group_name_H-M   'P 1'
#
loop_
_entity.id
_entity.type
_entity.pdbx_description
1 polymer ?
#
loop_
_entity_poly.entity_id
_entity_poly.type
_entity_poly.pdbx_seq_one_letter_code
_entity_poly.pdbx_strand_id
1 'polypeptide(L)'
;MNSLPTFQIITGAHVCRILSEKDAQPSQRFVAKAVEYNKNRKTEKIHVGKEVIVYAGSYQMPQILELSGINDSGILQKFGISAKVSLPNVDRNLQVSAREKSF
;
A
#
# COMPACT_ATOMS: atom_id res chain seq x y z
N MET A 1 13.76 -5.72 24.94
CA MET A 1 12.41 -5.26 24.55
C MET A 1 11.52 -6.48 24.50
N ASN A 2 10.68 -6.68 25.52
CA ASN A 2 9.83 -7.85 25.62
C ASN A 2 8.62 -7.65 24.70
N SER A 3 8.62 -8.31 23.54
CA SER A 3 7.42 -8.39 22.69
C SER A 3 6.39 -9.27 23.40
N LEU A 4 5.17 -8.76 23.58
CA LEU A 4 4.03 -9.62 23.89
C LEU A 4 3.88 -10.64 22.74
N PRO A 5 3.59 -11.91 23.01
CA PRO A 5 3.59 -12.95 21.98
C PRO A 5 2.62 -12.69 20.82
N THR A 6 1.63 -11.82 21.04
CA THR A 6 0.59 -11.45 20.06
C THR A 6 0.81 -10.10 19.38
N PHE A 7 1.85 -9.33 19.74
CA PHE A 7 2.08 -7.99 19.21
C PHE A 7 3.55 -7.76 18.87
N GLN A 8 3.81 -7.49 17.59
CA GLN A 8 5.14 -7.28 17.06
C GLN A 8 5.21 -5.92 16.35
N ILE A 9 6.25 -5.15 16.65
CA ILE A 9 6.59 -3.92 15.94
C ILE A 9 7.87 -4.18 15.15
N ILE A 10 7.80 -3.99 13.84
CA ILE A 10 8.95 -4.09 12.95
C ILE A 10 9.34 -2.67 12.53
N THR A 11 10.36 -2.11 13.16
CA THR A 11 10.91 -0.79 12.79
C THR A 11 11.92 -0.90 11.65
N GLY A 12 12.18 0.23 10.98
CA GLY A 12 13.10 0.31 9.84
C GLY A 12 12.64 -0.51 8.63
N ALA A 13 11.33 -0.81 8.56
CA ALA A 13 10.70 -1.58 7.50
C ALA A 13 9.80 -0.65 6.67
N HIS A 14 10.22 -0.33 5.46
CA HIS A 14 9.45 0.50 4.55
C HIS A 14 8.51 -0.38 3.72
N VAL A 15 7.20 -0.26 3.93
CA VAL A 15 6.20 -1.01 3.15
C VAL A 15 6.25 -0.58 1.69
N CYS A 16 6.27 -1.54 0.78
CA CYS A 16 6.30 -1.31 -0.66
C CYS A 16 4.93 -1.56 -1.29
N ARG A 17 4.30 -2.70 -0.98
CA ARG A 17 3.00 -3.11 -1.57
C ARG A 17 2.33 -4.25 -0.83
N ILE A 18 1.06 -4.43 -1.12
CA ILE A 18 0.23 -5.56 -0.69
C ILE A 18 0.20 -6.60 -1.81
N LEU A 19 0.38 -7.86 -1.43
CA LEU A 19 0.37 -9.01 -2.33
C LEU A 19 -0.96 -9.75 -2.21
N SER A 20 -1.50 -10.14 -3.37
CA SER A 20 -2.74 -10.89 -3.51
C SER A 20 -2.47 -12.38 -3.76
N GLU A 21 -3.43 -13.26 -3.44
CA GLU A 21 -3.33 -14.72 -3.59
C GLU A 21 -3.09 -15.20 -5.04
N LYS A 22 -3.63 -14.47 -6.01
CA LYS A 22 -3.46 -14.69 -7.45
C LYS A 22 -3.10 -13.35 -8.10
N ASP A 23 -2.71 -13.38 -9.38
CA ASP A 23 -2.84 -12.20 -10.24
C ASP A 23 -4.33 -11.89 -10.36
N ALA A 24 -4.83 -11.16 -9.36
CA ALA A 24 -6.21 -10.71 -9.30
C ALA A 24 -6.46 -9.91 -10.57
N GLN A 25 -7.45 -10.35 -11.36
CA GLN A 25 -7.96 -9.53 -12.45
C GLN A 25 -8.85 -8.43 -11.86
N PRO A 26 -8.99 -7.28 -12.55
CA PRO A 26 -9.82 -6.16 -12.09
C PRO A 26 -11.28 -6.54 -11.72
N SER A 27 -11.79 -7.63 -12.30
CA SER A 27 -13.14 -8.15 -12.07
C SER A 27 -13.26 -9.07 -10.85
N GLN A 28 -12.14 -9.42 -10.20
CA GLN A 28 -12.10 -10.35 -9.08
C GLN A 28 -11.89 -9.61 -7.76
N ARG A 29 -12.48 -10.14 -6.69
CA ARG A 29 -12.24 -9.66 -5.32
C ARG A 29 -10.74 -9.70 -5.00
N PHE A 30 -10.19 -8.55 -4.61
CA PHE A 30 -8.84 -8.45 -4.08
C PHE A 30 -8.75 -9.06 -2.69
N VAL A 31 -7.90 -10.07 -2.52
CA VAL A 31 -7.65 -10.74 -1.24
C VAL A 31 -6.18 -10.57 -0.89
N ALA A 32 -5.89 -9.75 0.12
CA ALA A 32 -4.55 -9.55 0.64
C ALA A 32 -4.05 -10.81 1.36
N LYS A 33 -2.83 -11.26 1.03
CA LYS A 33 -2.19 -12.44 1.63
C LYS A 33 -0.84 -12.15 2.24
N ALA A 34 -0.16 -11.12 1.76
CA ALA A 34 1.10 -10.69 2.33
C ALA A 34 1.33 -9.20 2.12
N VAL A 35 2.23 -8.64 2.92
CA VAL A 35 2.78 -7.30 2.74
C VAL A 35 4.26 -7.44 2.42
N GLU A 36 4.70 -6.80 1.34
CA GLU A 36 6.10 -6.69 0.95
C GLU A 36 6.68 -5.39 1.50
N TYR A 37 7.86 -5.47 2.12
CA TYR A 37 8.54 -4.32 2.71
C TYR A 37 10.06 -4.43 2.52
N ASN A 38 10.74 -3.29 2.49
CA ASN A 38 12.20 -3.23 2.48
C ASN A 38 12.72 -3.03 3.90
N LYS A 39 13.64 -3.89 4.33
CA LYS A 39 14.37 -3.74 5.58
C LYS A 39 15.83 -4.11 5.33
N ASN A 40 16.75 -3.27 5.79
CA ASN A 40 18.20 -3.49 5.62
C ASN A 40 18.61 -3.77 4.16
N ARG A 41 18.02 -3.05 3.20
CA ARG A 41 18.24 -3.21 1.75
C ARG A 41 17.81 -4.58 1.19
N LYS A 42 17.00 -5.33 1.93
CA LYS A 42 16.41 -6.59 1.49
C LYS A 42 14.90 -6.44 1.40
N THR A 43 14.33 -7.03 0.36
CA THR A 43 12.89 -7.14 0.21
C THR A 43 12.41 -8.37 0.96
N GLU A 44 11.57 -8.16 1.96
CA GLU A 44 10.97 -9.20 2.79
C GLU A 44 9.45 -9.19 2.63
N LYS A 45 8.82 -10.29 3.02
CA LYS A 45 7.36 -10.47 2.97
C LYS A 45 6.86 -11.01 4.29
N ILE A 46 5.75 -10.46 4.78
CA ILE A 46 5.01 -10.99 5.92
C ILE A 46 3.63 -11.46 5.47
N HIS A 47 3.27 -12.70 5.80
CA HIS A 47 1.97 -13.27 5.46
C HIS A 47 0.90 -12.83 6.45
N VAL A 48 -0.32 -12.69 5.94
CA VAL A 48 -1.45 -12.11 6.66
C VAL A 48 -2.56 -13.16 6.73
N GLY A 49 -3.02 -13.46 7.95
CA GLY A 49 -4.05 -14.47 8.17
C GLY A 49 -5.49 -13.94 8.08
N LYS A 50 -5.69 -12.63 8.18
CA LYS A 50 -7.03 -12.01 8.20
C LYS A 50 -7.10 -10.76 7.32
N GLU A 51 -6.52 -9.66 7.79
CA GLU A 51 -6.71 -8.34 7.19
C GLU A 51 -5.41 -7.54 7.16
N VAL A 52 -5.30 -6.66 6.16
CA VAL A 52 -4.26 -5.65 6.07
C VAL A 52 -4.92 -4.30 6.30
N ILE A 53 -4.47 -3.59 7.33
CA ILE A 53 -4.86 -2.21 7.60
C ILE A 53 -3.72 -1.32 7.10
N VAL A 54 -4.01 -0.43 6.16
CA VAL A 54 -3.02 0.50 5.61
C VAL A 54 -3.15 1.83 6.31
N TYR A 55 -2.08 2.27 6.97
CA TYR A 55 -2.02 3.55 7.66
C TYR A 55 -0.61 4.16 7.50
N ALA A 56 -0.39 4.84 6.39
CA ALA A 56 0.91 5.41 6.00
C ALA A 56 0.86 6.94 5.77
N GLY A 57 -0.23 7.59 6.19
CA GLY A 57 -0.48 9.01 5.92
C GLY A 57 -0.96 9.29 4.49
N SER A 58 -1.46 10.50 4.27
CA SER A 58 -2.14 10.90 3.03
C SER A 58 -1.26 10.84 1.78
N TYR A 59 0.06 10.94 1.92
CA TYR A 59 0.99 10.91 0.79
C TYR A 59 1.45 9.50 0.41
N GLN A 60 1.76 8.63 1.39
CA GLN A 60 2.31 7.30 1.09
C GLN A 60 1.23 6.25 0.87
N MET A 61 0.04 6.41 1.46
CA MET A 61 -1.05 5.44 1.27
C MET A 61 -1.46 5.26 -0.20
N PRO A 62 -1.71 6.33 -0.99
CA PRO A 62 -2.01 6.17 -2.41
C PRO A 62 -0.92 5.41 -3.16
N GLN A 63 0.35 5.70 -2.87
CA GLN A 63 1.49 5.04 -3.50
C GLN A 63 1.55 3.54 -3.17
N ILE A 64 1.30 3.16 -1.92
CA ILE A 64 1.24 1.74 -1.53
C ILE A 64 0.11 1.03 -2.28
N LEU A 65 -1.06 1.66 -2.42
CA LEU A 65 -2.19 1.09 -3.16
C LEU A 65 -1.87 0.94 -4.66
N GLU A 66 -1.27 1.95 -5.28
CA GLU A 66 -0.84 1.91 -6.68
C GLU A 66 0.15 0.79 -6.95
N LEU A 67 1.21 0.68 -6.13
CA LEU A 67 2.20 -0.40 -6.21
C LEU A 67 1.60 -1.79 -5.92
N SER A 68 0.44 -1.82 -5.26
CA SER A 68 -0.35 -3.04 -5.04
C SER A 68 -1.25 -3.39 -6.22
N GLY A 69 -1.31 -2.56 -7.26
CA GLY A 69 -2.19 -2.71 -8.43
C GLY A 69 -3.59 -2.13 -8.20
N ILE A 70 -3.75 -1.15 -7.32
CA ILE A 70 -5.02 -0.52 -6.94
C ILE A 70 -4.98 0.96 -7.33
N ASN A 71 -5.39 1.27 -8.56
CA ASN A 71 -5.68 2.62 -9.09
C ASN A 71 -6.35 2.47 -10.47
N ASP A 72 -6.58 3.56 -11.18
CA ASP A 72 -6.92 3.59 -12.60
C ASP A 72 -5.93 2.74 -13.42
N SER A 73 -6.47 1.83 -14.23
CA SER A 73 -5.67 0.89 -15.02
C SER A 73 -4.76 1.59 -16.02
N GLY A 74 -5.20 2.71 -16.60
CA GLY A 74 -4.41 3.50 -17.53
C GLY A 74 -3.22 4.20 -16.85
N ILE A 75 -3.37 4.62 -15.59
CA ILE A 75 -2.24 5.12 -14.78
C ILE A 75 -1.26 3.98 -14.48
N LEU A 76 -1.75 2.86 -13.94
CA LEU A 76 -0.90 1.73 -13.56
C LEU A 76 -0.11 1.17 -14.76
N GLN A 77 -0.74 1.10 -15.93
CA GLN A 77 -0.11 0.62 -17.16
C GLN A 77 1.09 1.49 -17.59
N LYS A 78 1.04 2.80 -17.38
CA LYS A 78 2.17 3.72 -17.70
C LYS A 78 3.43 3.37 -16.91
N PHE A 79 3.27 2.73 -15.74
CA PHE A 79 4.37 2.30 -14.87
C PHE A 79 4.64 0.80 -14.95
N GLY A 80 4.02 0.08 -15.90
CA GLY A 80 4.18 -1.37 -16.05
C GLY A 80 3.57 -2.18 -14.91
N ILE A 81 2.62 -1.61 -14.17
CA ILE A 81 1.93 -2.28 -13.06
C ILE A 81 0.65 -2.92 -13.58
N SER A 82 0.46 -4.21 -13.31
CA SER A 82 -0.79 -4.91 -13.59
C SER A 82 -1.90 -4.40 -12.67
N ALA A 83 -3.00 -3.94 -13.25
CA ALA A 83 -4.17 -3.49 -12.51
C ALA A 83 -4.93 -4.69 -11.92
N LYS A 84 -5.06 -4.71 -10.60
CA LYS A 84 -5.79 -5.73 -9.84
C LYS A 84 -7.15 -5.26 -9.36
N VAL A 85 -7.27 -3.97 -9.09
CA VAL A 85 -8.53 -3.30 -8.79
C VAL A 85 -8.51 -1.96 -9.49
N SER A 86 -9.45 -1.75 -10.41
CA SER A 86 -9.58 -0.47 -11.10
C SER A 86 -10.39 0.49 -10.22
N LEU A 87 -9.69 1.28 -9.41
CA LEU A 87 -10.28 2.32 -8.57
C LEU A 87 -9.76 3.69 -9.04
N PRO A 88 -10.56 4.49 -9.77
CA PRO A 88 -10.10 5.80 -10.19
C PRO A 88 -9.97 6.75 -8.97
N ASN A 89 -9.05 7.71 -9.07
CA ASN A 89 -8.83 8.79 -8.10
C ASN A 89 -8.16 8.39 -6.77
N VAL A 90 -7.45 7.26 -6.69
CA VAL A 90 -6.72 6.85 -5.47
C VAL A 90 -5.74 7.93 -5.00
N ASP A 91 -5.14 8.67 -5.93
CA ASP A 91 -4.12 9.70 -5.73
C ASP A 91 -4.65 11.14 -5.88
N ARG A 92 -5.93 11.34 -6.25
CA ARG A 92 -6.42 12.63 -6.77
C ARG A 92 -7.23 13.48 -5.79
N ASN A 93 -7.43 13.05 -4.55
CA ASN A 93 -8.23 13.77 -3.54
C ASN A 93 -7.40 14.31 -2.37
N LEU A 94 -6.15 14.68 -2.63
CA LEU A 94 -5.32 15.35 -1.62
C LEU A 94 -5.79 16.80 -1.44
N GLN A 95 -6.12 17.17 -0.21
CA GLN A 95 -6.47 18.54 0.16
C GLN A 95 -5.48 19.03 1.23
N VAL A 96 -4.87 20.18 1.00
CA VAL A 96 -3.94 20.82 1.93
C VAL A 96 -4.41 22.24 2.18
N SER A 97 -4.49 22.62 3.45
CA SER A 97 -4.75 24.02 3.82
C SER A 97 -3.47 24.83 3.74
N ALA A 98 -3.48 25.91 2.96
CA ALA A 98 -2.42 26.90 3.00
C ALA A 98 -2.67 27.83 4.20
N ARG A 99 -1.65 28.04 5.04
CA ARG A 99 -1.71 29.06 6.09
C ARG A 99 -1.20 30.36 5.50
N GLU A 100 -2.06 31.37 5.36
CA GLU A 100 -1.59 32.72 5.07
C GLU A 100 -0.70 33.21 6.20
N LYS A 101 0.47 33.74 5.86
CA LYS A 101 1.32 34.45 6.81
C LYS A 101 0.70 35.83 7.02
N SER A 102 -0.04 36.01 8.10
CA SER A 102 -0.30 37.34 8.63
C SER A 102 1.03 37.90 9.15
N PHE A 103 1.52 38.95 8.51
CA PHE A 103 2.58 39.82 9.02
C PHE A 103 2.02 40.73 10.11
#